data_AF-A0A349JUD0-F1
#
_entry.id   AF-A0A349JUD0-F1
#
_cell.length_a   1.000
_cell.length_b   1.000
_cell.length_c   1.000
_cell.angle_alpha   90.00
_cell.angle_beta   90.00
_cell.angle_gamma   90.00
#
_symmetry.space_group_name_H-M   'P 1'
#
loop_
_entity.id
_entity.type
_entity.pdbx_description
1 polymer ?
#
loop_
_entity_poly.entity_id
_entity_poly.type
_entity_poly.pdbx_seq_one_letter_code
_entity_poly.pdbx_strand_id
1 'polypeptide(L)'
;MPTQPRHAAMTISRRRFVRSAAAVSLGFSGLRCAAPHATDPTVPSEDLDPLPDDPERIIALPEGFSYTIISQQGERMSDGFYVPARHDGMATFPRPDGTTLLVRNHEVFSWMDASFSAFGADLSLVDQLDRSVFYDPGSGDTPPFGGTTTLLFDTQTQTLLSHHLSLVGTLVNCAGGPTPWGTWISCEETVESAGGSLARDHGYNFEVPASLEGLPVTPTPLTAMGRFRHEAVAVHPPTGIVYQTEDVSDGLLYRFLPNSYGELEKGGSLQALAVRGDPSFDTRNFGGRG
;
A
#
# COMPACT_ATOMS: atom_id res chain seq x y z
N MET A 1 -41.36 9.35 40.97
CA MET A 1 -40.39 8.49 40.28
C MET A 1 -40.43 8.84 38.80
N PRO A 2 -39.38 9.43 38.20
CA PRO A 2 -39.34 9.69 36.77
C PRO A 2 -38.76 8.48 36.03
N THR A 3 -39.46 8.05 34.98
CA THR A 3 -39.12 6.95 34.07
C THR A 3 -38.02 7.37 33.10
N GLN A 4 -36.95 6.57 32.99
CA GLN A 4 -35.88 6.73 31.99
C GLN A 4 -36.40 6.57 30.55
N PRO A 5 -35.88 7.31 29.57
CA PRO A 5 -36.13 7.03 28.16
C PRO A 5 -35.25 5.87 27.68
N ARG A 6 -35.86 4.93 26.96
CA ARG A 6 -35.20 3.80 26.30
C ARG A 6 -34.37 4.31 25.11
N HIS A 7 -33.08 3.96 25.07
CA HIS A 7 -32.27 4.09 23.85
C HIS A 7 -32.82 3.18 22.76
N ALA A 8 -33.28 3.77 21.65
CA ALA A 8 -33.58 3.02 20.44
C ALA A 8 -32.25 2.62 19.79
N ALA A 9 -31.98 1.32 19.70
CA ALA A 9 -30.88 0.80 18.91
C ALA A 9 -31.12 1.16 17.44
N MET A 10 -30.28 2.01 16.86
CA MET A 10 -30.29 2.27 15.42
C MET A 10 -29.90 0.98 14.69
N THR A 11 -30.91 0.28 14.18
CA THR A 11 -30.72 -0.88 13.31
C THR A 11 -30.34 -0.35 11.93
N ILE A 12 -29.05 -0.40 11.59
CA ILE A 12 -28.57 -0.09 10.23
C ILE A 12 -29.11 -1.19 9.30
N SER A 13 -30.08 -0.84 8.46
CA SER A 13 -30.60 -1.79 7.48
C SER A 13 -29.57 -2.05 6.38
N ARG A 14 -29.54 -3.28 5.85
CA ARG A 14 -28.69 -3.65 4.71
C ARG A 14 -28.81 -2.69 3.52
N ARG A 15 -30.00 -2.12 3.28
CA ARG A 15 -30.23 -1.10 2.24
C ARG A 15 -29.53 0.23 2.53
N ARG A 16 -29.44 0.63 3.81
CA ARG A 16 -28.73 1.86 4.21
C ARG A 16 -27.22 1.67 4.13
N PHE A 17 -26.72 0.50 4.53
CA PHE A 17 -25.32 0.13 4.37
C PHE A 17 -24.89 0.09 2.89
N VAL A 18 -25.68 -0.52 2.00
CA VAL A 18 -25.38 -0.56 0.55
C VAL A 18 -25.42 0.83 -0.08
N ARG A 19 -26.34 1.71 0.35
CA ARG A 19 -26.37 3.11 -0.12
C ARG A 19 -25.16 3.93 0.36
N SER A 20 -24.72 3.75 1.60
CA SER A 20 -23.53 4.41 2.14
C SER A 20 -22.24 3.85 1.51
N ALA A 21 -22.19 2.55 1.24
CA ALA A 21 -21.09 1.91 0.53
C ALA A 21 -21.01 2.38 -0.94
N ALA A 22 -22.14 2.64 -1.59
CA ALA A 22 -22.16 3.22 -2.94
C ALA A 22 -21.53 4.63 -2.99
N ALA A 23 -21.69 5.44 -1.94
CA ALA A 23 -21.03 6.75 -1.84
C ALA A 23 -19.50 6.63 -1.68
N VAL A 24 -19.01 5.64 -0.93
CA VAL A 24 -17.57 5.33 -0.84
C VAL A 24 -17.04 4.74 -2.14
N SER A 25 -17.86 3.96 -2.86
CA SER A 25 -17.51 3.35 -4.15
C SER A 25 -17.39 4.38 -5.28
N LEU A 26 -18.06 5.54 -5.17
CA LEU A 26 -17.93 6.64 -6.13
C LEU A 26 -16.51 7.20 -6.20
N GLY A 27 -15.76 7.17 -5.08
CA GLY A 27 -14.33 7.52 -5.06
C GLY A 27 -13.44 6.54 -5.83
N PHE A 28 -13.92 5.31 -6.09
CA PHE A 28 -13.23 4.28 -6.87
C PHE A 28 -13.79 4.13 -8.30
N SER A 29 -14.82 4.90 -8.69
CA SER A 29 -15.40 4.86 -10.05
C SER A 29 -14.42 5.30 -11.15
N GLY A 30 -13.25 5.85 -10.80
CA GLY A 30 -12.14 6.07 -11.71
C GLY A 30 -11.51 4.78 -12.28
N LEU A 31 -11.78 3.61 -11.67
CA LEU A 31 -11.30 2.28 -12.12
C LEU A 31 -12.28 1.58 -13.09
N ARG A 32 -12.99 2.33 -13.93
CA ARG A 32 -13.88 1.78 -14.98
C ARG A 32 -13.10 1.28 -16.20
N CYS A 33 -12.36 0.18 -16.04
CA CYS A 33 -11.74 -0.54 -17.15
C CYS A 33 -11.96 -2.05 -17.05
N ALA A 34 -13.21 -2.54 -16.91
CA ALA A 34 -13.55 -3.95 -17.17
C ALA A 34 -15.06 -4.21 -17.19
N ALA A 35 -15.74 -4.04 -18.34
CA ALA A 35 -16.90 -4.82 -18.78
C ALA A 35 -17.49 -4.24 -20.08
N PRO A 36 -17.29 -4.85 -21.26
CA PRO A 36 -17.82 -4.31 -22.51
C PRO A 36 -19.34 -4.48 -22.69
N HIS A 37 -20.02 -5.31 -21.88
CA HIS A 37 -21.41 -5.74 -22.16
C HIS A 37 -22.36 -5.69 -20.95
N ALA A 38 -22.16 -4.74 -20.03
CA ALA A 38 -23.25 -4.39 -19.10
C ALA A 38 -24.19 -3.42 -19.85
N THR A 39 -25.42 -3.87 -20.12
CA THR A 39 -26.51 -3.00 -20.58
C THR A 39 -26.55 -1.76 -19.70
N ASP A 40 -26.31 -0.60 -20.31
CA ASP A 40 -26.24 0.73 -19.70
C ASP A 40 -27.32 0.89 -18.63
N PRO A 41 -27.00 0.70 -17.33
CA PRO A 41 -27.84 1.34 -16.33
C PRO A 41 -27.51 2.81 -16.54
N THR A 42 -28.47 3.60 -17.00
CA THR A 42 -28.38 5.06 -16.97
C THR A 42 -28.00 5.45 -15.55
N VAL A 43 -26.71 5.51 -15.27
CA VAL A 43 -26.17 6.13 -14.08
C VAL A 43 -26.51 7.57 -14.35
N PRO A 44 -27.41 8.19 -13.57
CA PRO A 44 -27.54 9.63 -13.67
C PRO A 44 -26.11 10.14 -13.51
N SER A 45 -25.57 10.78 -14.54
CA SER A 45 -24.52 11.75 -14.31
C SER A 45 -25.22 12.82 -13.49
N GLU A 46 -25.32 12.60 -12.18
CA GLU A 46 -25.39 13.73 -11.30
C GLU A 46 -24.09 14.46 -11.61
N ASP A 47 -24.21 15.53 -12.40
CA ASP A 47 -23.15 16.49 -12.63
C ASP A 47 -22.63 16.81 -11.24
N LEU A 48 -21.46 16.28 -10.89
CA LEU A 48 -20.85 16.57 -9.61
C LEU A 48 -20.67 18.07 -9.57
N ASP A 49 -21.17 18.70 -8.51
CA ASP A 49 -21.00 20.14 -8.33
C ASP A 49 -19.51 20.49 -8.47
N PRO A 50 -19.17 21.63 -9.10
CA PRO A 50 -17.80 22.09 -9.16
C PRO A 50 -17.17 22.08 -7.77
N LEU A 51 -15.96 21.53 -7.67
CA LEU A 51 -15.25 21.51 -6.40
C LEU A 51 -15.01 22.95 -5.93
N PRO A 52 -15.30 23.28 -4.66
CA PRO A 52 -14.87 24.53 -4.04
C PRO A 52 -13.35 24.73 -4.18
N ASP A 53 -12.93 25.98 -4.22
CA ASP A 53 -11.50 26.32 -4.13
C ASP A 53 -10.92 25.85 -2.78
N ASP A 54 -9.80 25.15 -2.82
CA ASP A 54 -9.03 24.78 -1.63
C ASP A 54 -8.01 25.90 -1.32
N PRO A 55 -8.16 26.65 -0.21
CA PRO A 55 -7.26 27.74 0.14
C PRO A 55 -5.82 27.27 0.38
N GLU A 56 -5.63 26.04 0.85
CA GLU A 56 -4.30 25.46 1.11
C GLU A 56 -3.72 24.78 -0.15
N ARG A 57 -4.53 24.61 -1.20
CA ARG A 57 -4.16 24.05 -2.52
C ARG A 57 -3.53 22.65 -2.44
N ILE A 58 -4.03 21.81 -1.53
CA ILE A 58 -3.60 20.43 -1.36
C ILE A 58 -4.62 19.49 -2.01
N ILE A 59 -5.89 19.54 -1.59
CA ILE A 59 -6.99 18.72 -2.12
C ILE A 59 -8.29 19.53 -2.09
N ALA A 60 -8.82 19.87 -3.26
CA ALA A 60 -10.19 20.37 -3.39
C ALA A 60 -11.20 19.24 -3.13
N LEU A 61 -12.11 19.45 -2.18
CA LEU A 61 -13.10 18.47 -1.75
C LEU A 61 -14.52 19.00 -1.92
N PRO A 62 -15.52 18.14 -2.24
CA PRO A 62 -16.91 18.56 -2.31
C PRO A 62 -17.41 19.19 -1.01
N GLU A 63 -18.47 19.99 -1.09
CA GLU A 63 -19.10 20.59 0.09
C GLU A 63 -19.49 19.52 1.13
N GLY A 64 -19.18 19.78 2.40
CA GLY A 64 -19.42 18.85 3.52
C GLY A 64 -18.29 17.86 3.77
N PHE A 65 -17.24 17.84 2.95
CA PHE A 65 -16.01 17.09 3.21
C PHE A 65 -14.88 18.01 3.70
N SER A 66 -13.98 17.44 4.50
CA SER A 66 -12.76 18.10 4.98
C SER A 66 -11.64 17.08 5.03
N TYR A 67 -10.39 17.56 4.99
CA TYR A 67 -9.21 16.73 5.21
C TYR A 67 -8.39 17.24 6.40
N THR A 68 -7.57 16.34 6.94
CA THR A 68 -6.54 16.65 7.93
C THR A 68 -5.23 16.04 7.42
N ILE A 69 -4.16 16.82 7.47
CA ILE A 69 -2.82 16.31 7.20
C ILE A 69 -2.34 15.60 8.45
N ILE A 70 -2.04 14.30 8.35
CA ILE A 70 -1.61 13.49 9.50
C ILE A 70 -0.12 13.17 9.48
N SER A 71 0.58 13.33 8.34
CA SER A 71 2.01 13.07 8.19
C SER A 71 2.52 13.68 6.89
N GLN A 72 3.64 14.40 6.95
CA GLN A 72 4.32 15.02 5.81
C GLN A 72 5.77 14.56 5.72
N GLN A 73 6.31 14.47 4.50
CA GLN A 73 7.72 14.20 4.27
C GLN A 73 8.61 15.15 5.09
N GLY A 74 9.70 14.63 5.64
CA GLY A 74 10.70 15.41 6.35
C GLY A 74 10.28 15.82 7.77
N GLU A 75 9.06 15.52 8.21
CA GLU A 75 8.68 15.65 9.61
C GLU A 75 9.43 14.62 10.47
N ARG A 76 9.73 14.97 11.71
CA ARG A 76 10.35 14.06 12.67
C ARG A 76 9.30 13.07 13.17
N MET A 77 9.59 11.79 13.00
CA MET A 77 8.77 10.68 13.49
C MET A 77 8.97 10.41 14.98
N SER A 78 8.08 9.59 15.55
CA SER A 78 8.05 9.28 16.98
C SER A 78 9.25 8.44 17.45
N ASP A 79 9.86 7.70 16.53
CA ASP A 79 11.11 6.97 16.71
C ASP A 79 12.37 7.83 16.49
N GLY A 80 12.20 9.08 16.09
CA GLY A 80 13.31 9.99 15.81
C GLY A 80 13.91 9.87 14.41
N PHE A 81 13.32 9.12 13.47
CA PHE A 81 13.67 9.23 12.05
C PHE A 81 12.86 10.34 11.37
N TYR A 82 13.13 10.62 10.10
CA TYR A 82 12.28 11.49 9.29
C TYR A 82 11.25 10.68 8.52
N VAL A 83 10.09 11.26 8.25
CA VAL A 83 9.13 10.70 7.31
C VAL A 83 9.75 10.68 5.91
N PRO A 84 9.97 9.50 5.30
CA PRO A 84 10.50 9.45 3.94
C PRO A 84 9.51 10.04 2.93
N ALA A 85 10.01 10.40 1.75
CA ALA A 85 9.21 10.97 0.67
C ALA A 85 8.31 9.93 -0.02
N ARG A 86 7.62 10.37 -1.09
CA ARG A 86 6.97 9.48 -2.07
C ARG A 86 6.02 8.47 -1.42
N HIS A 87 5.11 8.97 -0.57
CA HIS A 87 4.05 8.15 0.02
C HIS A 87 3.25 7.46 -1.09
N ASP A 88 3.09 6.15 -0.98
CA ASP A 88 2.38 5.35 -1.98
C ASP A 88 1.42 4.35 -1.31
N GLY A 89 1.24 3.15 -1.88
CA GLY A 89 0.28 2.17 -1.44
C GLY A 89 0.36 1.86 0.04
N MET A 90 -0.81 1.68 0.63
CA MET A 90 -0.96 1.58 2.08
C MET A 90 -2.24 0.84 2.46
N ALA A 91 -2.28 0.30 3.67
CA ALA A 91 -3.47 -0.34 4.23
C ALA A 91 -3.65 -0.03 5.71
N THR A 92 -4.92 0.08 6.12
CA THR A 92 -5.33 0.27 7.50
C THR A 92 -5.72 -1.03 8.18
N PHE A 93 -5.31 -1.20 9.43
CA PHE A 93 -5.58 -2.36 10.28
C PHE A 93 -6.24 -1.87 11.58
N PRO A 94 -7.57 -2.02 11.71
CA PRO A 94 -8.30 -1.51 12.87
C PRO A 94 -7.97 -2.31 14.13
N ARG A 95 -7.89 -1.61 15.28
CA ARG A 95 -7.65 -2.21 16.58
C ARG A 95 -8.91 -2.14 17.47
N PRO A 96 -9.07 -3.06 18.45
CA PRO A 96 -10.25 -3.09 19.32
C PRO A 96 -10.43 -1.85 20.22
N ASP A 97 -9.36 -1.08 20.45
CA ASP A 97 -9.34 0.12 21.30
C ASP A 97 -9.78 1.40 20.58
N GLY A 98 -10.21 1.31 19.32
CA GLY A 98 -10.62 2.46 18.49
C GLY A 98 -9.47 3.16 17.76
N THR A 99 -8.24 2.70 17.97
CA THR A 99 -7.09 3.11 17.16
C THR A 99 -7.00 2.26 15.88
N THR A 100 -6.21 2.71 14.92
CA THR A 100 -5.98 2.03 13.65
C THR A 100 -4.50 2.15 13.30
N LEU A 101 -3.89 1.04 12.91
CA LEU A 101 -2.56 1.05 12.32
C LEU A 101 -2.67 1.31 10.82
N LEU A 102 -1.75 2.08 10.25
CA LEU A 102 -1.61 2.28 8.81
C LEU A 102 -0.17 1.91 8.44
N VAL A 103 0.02 0.91 7.60
CA VAL A 103 1.33 0.62 7.00
C VAL A 103 1.36 1.27 5.63
N ARG A 104 2.38 2.10 5.36
CA ARG A 104 2.48 2.95 4.17
C ARG A 104 3.82 2.79 3.49
N ASN A 105 3.81 2.61 2.17
CA ASN A 105 5.01 2.55 1.36
C ASN A 105 5.64 3.92 1.08
N HIS A 106 6.92 3.86 0.74
CA HIS A 106 7.74 4.97 0.30
C HIS A 106 8.42 4.61 -1.03
N GLU A 107 7.89 5.14 -2.13
CA GLU A 107 8.33 4.86 -3.50
C GLU A 107 9.53 5.73 -3.89
N VAL A 108 10.61 5.60 -3.12
CA VAL A 108 11.85 6.36 -3.32
C VAL A 108 12.77 5.59 -4.27
N PHE A 109 13.22 6.28 -5.31
CA PHE A 109 14.06 5.71 -6.37
C PHE A 109 15.56 5.83 -6.05
N SER A 110 16.39 4.99 -6.68
CA SER A 110 17.83 4.89 -6.38
C SER A 110 18.62 6.15 -6.75
N TRP A 111 18.10 6.96 -7.67
CA TRP A 111 18.69 8.23 -8.08
C TRP A 111 18.24 9.44 -7.26
N MET A 112 17.31 9.27 -6.30
CA MET A 112 16.87 10.35 -5.42
C MET A 112 17.90 10.59 -4.31
N ASP A 113 18.06 11.85 -3.92
CA ASP A 113 19.03 12.23 -2.89
C ASP A 113 18.54 11.90 -1.46
N ALA A 114 19.47 11.95 -0.50
CA ALA A 114 19.24 11.58 0.89
C ALA A 114 18.14 12.38 1.60
N SER A 115 17.74 13.56 1.10
CA SER A 115 16.62 14.35 1.66
C SER A 115 15.26 13.67 1.50
N PHE A 116 15.16 12.64 0.66
CA PHE A 116 13.97 11.81 0.48
C PHE A 116 13.92 10.64 1.47
N SER A 117 15.00 10.39 2.20
CA SER A 117 15.16 9.24 3.09
C SER A 117 14.64 9.47 4.51
N ALA A 118 14.54 8.39 5.28
CA ALA A 118 14.30 8.45 6.72
C ALA A 118 15.49 9.02 7.52
N PHE A 119 16.67 9.09 6.89
CA PHE A 119 17.94 9.27 7.59
C PHE A 119 18.46 10.71 7.60
N GLY A 120 17.74 11.62 6.94
CA GLY A 120 18.11 13.03 6.79
C GLY A 120 19.02 13.27 5.58
N ALA A 121 19.09 14.52 5.13
CA ALA A 121 19.84 14.91 3.94
C ALA A 121 21.35 14.66 4.03
N ASP A 122 21.89 14.54 5.24
CA ASP A 122 23.29 14.23 5.54
C ASP A 122 23.51 12.77 5.97
N LEU A 123 22.46 11.94 5.91
CA LEU A 123 22.43 10.55 6.37
C LEU A 123 22.83 10.37 7.85
N SER A 124 22.77 11.42 8.67
CA SER A 124 23.23 11.40 10.07
C SER A 124 22.51 10.38 10.97
N LEU A 125 21.33 9.89 10.56
CA LEU A 125 20.58 8.90 11.34
C LEU A 125 20.79 7.46 10.87
N VAL A 126 21.52 7.21 9.76
CA VAL A 126 21.65 5.85 9.19
C VAL A 126 22.28 4.87 10.17
N ASP A 127 23.29 5.32 10.92
CA ASP A 127 24.03 4.48 11.88
C ASP A 127 23.29 4.28 13.21
N GLN A 128 22.08 4.83 13.37
CA GLN A 128 21.21 4.51 14.50
C GLN A 128 20.53 3.14 14.35
N LEU A 129 20.52 2.59 13.14
CA LEU A 129 20.03 1.24 12.85
C LEU A 129 21.20 0.28 12.63
N ASP A 130 21.06 -0.93 13.16
CA ASP A 130 21.98 -2.01 12.84
C ASP A 130 21.89 -2.37 11.35
N ARG A 131 23.03 -2.58 10.68
CA ARG A 131 23.04 -2.88 9.24
C ARG A 131 22.27 -4.17 8.89
N SER A 132 22.02 -5.06 9.85
CA SER A 132 21.21 -6.28 9.67
C SER A 132 19.72 -6.04 9.48
N VAL A 133 19.18 -4.87 9.84
CA VAL A 133 17.76 -4.54 9.59
C VAL A 133 17.52 -3.94 8.20
N PHE A 134 18.59 -3.70 7.43
CA PHE A 134 18.48 -3.28 6.04
C PHE A 134 18.35 -4.49 5.13
N TYR A 135 17.40 -4.41 4.18
CA TYR A 135 17.38 -5.36 3.10
C TYR A 135 18.67 -5.20 2.30
N ASP A 136 18.86 -4.08 1.62
CA ASP A 136 20.13 -3.71 1.03
C ASP A 136 20.85 -2.68 1.95
N PRO A 137 22.01 -3.01 2.55
CA PRO A 137 22.79 -2.06 3.34
C PRO A 137 23.52 -1.01 2.49
N GLY A 138 23.52 -1.15 1.16
CA GLY A 138 24.30 -0.37 0.22
C GLY A 138 25.74 -0.87 0.07
N SER A 139 26.33 -0.63 -1.10
CA SER A 139 27.75 -0.95 -1.41
C SER A 139 28.74 0.14 -0.95
N GLY A 140 28.25 1.30 -0.51
CA GLY A 140 29.07 2.47 -0.16
C GLY A 140 28.47 3.32 0.97
N ASP A 141 28.07 2.66 2.06
CA ASP A 141 27.45 3.20 3.29
C ASP A 141 26.08 3.89 3.12
N THR A 142 25.63 4.12 1.88
CA THR A 142 24.31 4.67 1.56
C THR A 142 23.35 3.54 1.15
N PRO A 143 22.37 3.19 2.00
CA PRO A 143 21.36 2.20 1.65
C PRO A 143 20.29 2.82 0.72
N PRO A 144 19.51 2.00 0.01
CA PRO A 144 18.24 2.42 -0.59
C PRO A 144 17.30 3.08 0.43
N PHE A 145 16.52 4.04 -0.05
CA PHE A 145 15.67 4.91 0.78
C PHE A 145 14.18 4.57 0.71
N GLY A 146 13.80 3.52 -0.01
CA GLY A 146 12.45 2.99 0.03
C GLY A 146 12.15 2.31 1.38
N GLY A 147 10.97 1.70 1.45
CA GLY A 147 10.52 0.96 2.61
C GLY A 147 9.11 1.33 3.01
N THR A 148 8.82 1.17 4.30
CA THR A 148 7.49 1.46 4.85
C THR A 148 7.58 2.18 6.19
N THR A 149 6.56 2.95 6.51
CA THR A 149 6.28 3.42 7.88
C THR A 149 4.99 2.82 8.41
N THR A 150 4.92 2.61 9.72
CA THR A 150 3.69 2.23 10.43
C THR A 150 3.24 3.39 11.31
N LEU A 151 2.04 3.89 11.06
CA LEU A 151 1.38 4.95 11.79
C LEU A 151 0.32 4.36 12.72
N LEU A 152 0.17 4.92 13.92
CA LEU A 152 -0.94 4.65 14.84
C LEU A 152 -1.83 5.87 14.91
N PHE A 153 -3.06 5.74 14.44
CA PHE A 153 -4.03 6.81 14.34
C PHE A 153 -5.24 6.55 15.24
N ASP A 154 -5.69 7.55 15.99
CA ASP A 154 -6.94 7.51 16.74
C ASP A 154 -8.08 8.04 15.87
N THR A 155 -8.99 7.15 15.51
CA THR A 155 -10.13 7.48 14.63
C THR A 155 -11.23 8.30 15.32
N GLN A 156 -11.28 8.29 16.65
CA GLN A 156 -12.26 9.04 17.42
C GLN A 156 -11.84 10.50 17.59
N THR A 157 -10.57 10.71 17.91
CA THR A 157 -10.01 12.07 18.07
C THR A 157 -9.46 12.66 16.77
N GLN A 158 -9.34 11.84 15.72
CA GLN A 158 -8.74 12.19 14.44
C GLN A 158 -7.29 12.67 14.57
N THR A 159 -6.51 11.99 15.42
CA THR A 159 -5.13 12.37 15.72
C THR A 159 -4.15 11.25 15.39
N LEU A 160 -2.98 11.63 14.84
CA LEU A 160 -1.84 10.73 14.77
C LEU A 160 -1.24 10.61 16.19
N LEU A 161 -1.21 9.39 16.73
CA LEU A 161 -0.64 9.11 18.05
C LEU A 161 0.87 8.86 17.96
N SER A 162 1.31 8.09 16.97
CA SER A 162 2.72 7.88 16.67
C SER A 162 2.93 7.37 15.25
N HIS A 163 4.15 7.45 14.75
CA HIS A 163 4.58 6.78 13.52
C HIS A 163 6.05 6.42 13.56
N HIS A 164 6.37 5.29 12.94
CA HIS A 164 7.66 4.64 13.05
C HIS A 164 8.08 4.06 11.70
N LEU A 165 9.38 4.01 11.46
CA LEU A 165 9.97 3.29 10.35
C LEU A 165 9.77 1.78 10.54
N SER A 166 9.31 1.07 9.51
CA SER A 166 8.85 -0.32 9.64
C SER A 166 9.55 -1.31 8.70
N LEU A 167 9.98 -0.88 7.52
CA LEU A 167 10.80 -1.62 6.56
C LEU A 167 11.86 -0.67 5.99
N VAL A 168 13.11 -1.14 5.84
CA VAL A 168 14.22 -0.30 5.36
C VAL A 168 15.16 -1.07 4.42
N GLY A 169 15.88 -0.32 3.57
CA GLY A 169 16.83 -0.86 2.62
C GLY A 169 16.18 -1.51 1.39
N THR A 170 14.90 -1.26 1.15
CA THR A 170 14.20 -1.63 -0.09
C THR A 170 14.09 -0.42 -1.02
N LEU A 171 13.62 -0.63 -2.25
CA LEU A 171 13.68 0.36 -3.31
C LEU A 171 12.39 0.39 -4.14
N VAL A 172 11.91 1.60 -4.48
CA VAL A 172 10.69 1.80 -5.28
C VAL A 172 9.51 1.00 -4.73
N ASN A 173 9.24 1.09 -3.42
CA ASN A 173 8.08 0.45 -2.82
C ASN A 173 6.81 1.16 -3.33
N CYS A 174 6.13 0.59 -4.32
CA CYS A 174 4.98 1.21 -4.98
C CYS A 174 3.69 0.89 -4.22
N ALA A 175 2.86 -0.02 -4.72
CA ALA A 175 1.68 -0.49 -4.03
C ALA A 175 1.93 -1.78 -3.24
N GLY A 176 0.91 -2.62 -3.13
CA GLY A 176 0.95 -3.79 -2.27
C GLY A 176 -0.41 -4.36 -1.98
N GLY A 177 -0.54 -5.05 -0.85
CA GLY A 177 -1.83 -5.56 -0.42
C GLY A 177 -1.84 -6.04 1.03
N PRO A 178 -2.95 -5.82 1.76
CA PRO A 178 -3.11 -6.36 3.10
C PRO A 178 -3.36 -7.86 3.05
N THR A 179 -2.84 -8.57 4.04
CA THR A 179 -3.11 -9.99 4.24
C THR A 179 -4.23 -10.20 5.26
N PRO A 180 -4.96 -11.33 5.18
CA PRO A 180 -5.96 -11.69 6.18
C PRO A 180 -5.39 -11.98 7.58
N TRP A 181 -4.08 -12.19 7.71
CA TRP A 181 -3.40 -12.47 8.97
C TRP A 181 -2.73 -11.24 9.59
N GLY A 182 -3.04 -10.04 9.09
CA GLY A 182 -2.66 -8.79 9.76
C GLY A 182 -1.27 -8.27 9.37
N THR A 183 -0.86 -8.49 8.13
CA THR A 183 0.38 -7.96 7.56
C THR A 183 0.08 -7.17 6.29
N TRP A 184 1.03 -6.35 5.87
CA TRP A 184 1.07 -5.64 4.59
C TRP A 184 2.17 -6.24 3.73
N ILE A 185 1.87 -6.57 2.47
CA ILE A 185 2.87 -6.96 1.49
C ILE A 185 3.27 -5.70 0.72
N SER A 186 4.49 -5.21 0.93
CA SER A 186 5.09 -4.11 0.19
C SER A 186 5.76 -4.63 -1.09
N CYS A 187 5.58 -3.94 -2.21
CA CYS A 187 6.03 -4.37 -3.53
C CYS A 187 7.10 -3.44 -4.10
N GLU A 188 8.27 -3.98 -4.47
CA GLU A 188 9.28 -3.21 -5.21
C GLU A 188 8.94 -3.19 -6.72
N GLU A 189 8.74 -1.98 -7.27
CA GLU A 189 8.39 -1.71 -8.67
C GLU A 189 9.66 -1.46 -9.52
N THR A 190 10.71 -2.24 -9.25
CA THR A 190 12.02 -2.16 -9.89
C THR A 190 12.60 -3.56 -10.10
N VAL A 191 13.60 -3.68 -10.96
CA VAL A 191 14.40 -4.92 -11.13
C VAL A 191 15.89 -4.60 -11.17
N GLU A 192 16.29 -3.50 -10.52
CA GLU A 192 17.69 -3.13 -10.37
C GLU A 192 18.48 -4.27 -9.72
N SER A 193 19.63 -4.59 -10.30
CA SER A 193 20.51 -5.66 -9.82
C SER A 193 21.63 -5.10 -8.96
N ALA A 194 22.20 -5.96 -8.12
CA ALA A 194 23.38 -5.63 -7.33
C ALA A 194 24.49 -5.09 -8.25
N GLY A 195 25.14 -4.02 -7.80
CA GLY A 195 26.12 -3.27 -8.58
C GLY A 195 26.01 -1.77 -8.35
N GLY A 196 27.09 -1.04 -8.62
CA GLY A 196 27.16 0.39 -8.32
C GLY A 196 27.01 0.64 -6.82
N SER A 197 25.94 1.32 -6.42
CA SER A 197 25.60 1.63 -5.02
C SER A 197 24.79 0.53 -4.33
N LEU A 198 24.22 -0.43 -5.06
CA LEU A 198 23.37 -1.50 -4.51
C LEU A 198 24.21 -2.73 -4.19
N ALA A 199 24.00 -3.32 -3.01
CA ALA A 199 24.66 -4.57 -2.59
C ALA A 199 23.79 -5.81 -2.83
N ARG A 200 22.49 -5.64 -3.13
CA ARG A 200 21.56 -6.73 -3.41
C ARG A 200 20.75 -6.47 -4.68
N ASP A 201 20.21 -7.55 -5.24
CA ASP A 201 19.21 -7.45 -6.30
C ASP A 201 17.88 -6.98 -5.72
N HIS A 202 17.15 -6.12 -6.42
CA HIS A 202 15.81 -5.66 -6.05
C HIS A 202 14.73 -6.24 -6.98
N GLY A 203 13.46 -5.98 -6.66
CA GLY A 203 12.29 -6.45 -7.38
C GLY A 203 11.55 -7.57 -6.67
N TYR A 204 11.54 -7.53 -5.34
CA TYR A 204 10.87 -8.52 -4.52
C TYR A 204 9.73 -7.90 -3.71
N ASN A 205 8.86 -8.77 -3.21
CA ASN A 205 7.85 -8.39 -2.22
C ASN A 205 8.38 -8.64 -0.81
N PHE A 206 7.91 -7.84 0.15
CA PHE A 206 8.29 -7.91 1.56
C PHE A 206 7.05 -7.89 2.43
N GLU A 207 6.99 -8.76 3.43
CA GLU A 207 5.89 -8.81 4.38
C GLU A 207 6.21 -8.01 5.64
N VAL A 208 5.35 -7.05 5.98
CA VAL A 208 5.49 -6.14 7.12
C VAL A 208 4.28 -6.33 8.05
N PRO A 209 4.46 -6.67 9.34
CA PRO A 209 3.35 -6.80 10.28
C PRO A 209 2.71 -5.44 10.56
N ALA A 210 1.38 -5.44 10.69
CA ALA A 210 0.66 -4.29 11.21
C ALA A 210 0.84 -4.22 12.74
N SER A 211 2.01 -3.77 13.17
CA SER A 211 2.40 -3.65 14.58
C SER A 211 3.35 -2.46 14.78
N LEU A 212 3.42 -1.93 16.00
CA LEU A 212 4.49 -1.02 16.43
C LEU A 212 5.64 -1.74 17.15
N GLU A 213 5.45 -3.02 17.49
CA GLU A 213 6.45 -3.83 18.18
C GLU A 213 7.43 -4.44 17.19
N GLY A 214 8.72 -4.44 17.54
CA GLY A 214 9.76 -5.08 16.72
C GLY A 214 10.06 -4.35 15.41
N LEU A 215 9.80 -3.04 15.34
CA LEU A 215 10.11 -2.21 14.18
C LEU A 215 11.49 -1.53 14.29
N PRO A 216 12.20 -1.30 13.17
CA PRO A 216 11.90 -1.85 11.84
C PRO A 216 12.09 -3.37 11.81
N VAL A 217 11.36 -4.07 10.94
CA VAL A 217 11.48 -5.53 10.84
C VAL A 217 12.81 -5.94 10.21
N THR A 218 13.26 -7.16 10.49
CA THR A 218 14.31 -7.78 9.69
C THR A 218 13.72 -8.22 8.33
N PRO A 219 14.15 -7.62 7.22
CA PRO A 219 13.51 -7.84 5.94
C PRO A 219 13.88 -9.18 5.32
N THR A 220 12.86 -9.94 4.94
CA THR A 220 13.00 -11.20 4.20
C THR A 220 12.32 -11.05 2.83
N PRO A 221 13.07 -11.07 1.71
CA PRO A 221 12.46 -10.98 0.39
C PRO A 221 11.66 -12.26 0.10
N LEU A 222 10.43 -12.10 -0.38
CA LEU A 222 9.55 -13.20 -0.77
C LEU A 222 9.91 -13.72 -2.17
N THR A 223 11.12 -14.27 -2.31
CA THR A 223 11.71 -14.63 -3.61
C THR A 223 10.88 -15.63 -4.42
N ALA A 224 10.15 -16.54 -3.75
CA ALA A 224 9.27 -17.50 -4.41
C ALA A 224 8.06 -16.85 -5.11
N MET A 225 7.75 -15.59 -4.79
CA MET A 225 6.72 -14.79 -5.45
C MET A 225 7.19 -14.16 -6.77
N GLY A 226 8.47 -14.32 -7.10
CA GLY A 226 9.08 -13.87 -8.36
C GLY A 226 9.82 -12.54 -8.25
N ARG A 227 10.63 -12.26 -9.27
CA ARG A 227 11.41 -11.02 -9.41
C ARG A 227 11.02 -10.28 -10.67
N PHE A 228 10.23 -9.22 -10.53
CA PHE A 228 9.72 -8.36 -11.59
C PHE A 228 9.26 -7.02 -10.98
N ARG A 229 8.74 -6.08 -11.77
CA ARG A 229 8.22 -4.80 -11.27
C ARG A 229 6.86 -5.01 -10.63
N HIS A 230 6.85 -5.37 -9.34
CA HIS A 230 5.60 -5.63 -8.62
C HIS A 230 4.86 -4.32 -8.35
N GLU A 231 3.59 -4.27 -8.73
CA GLU A 231 2.73 -3.12 -8.44
C GLU A 231 1.91 -3.39 -7.18
N ALA A 232 0.84 -4.18 -7.30
CA ALA A 232 -0.07 -4.48 -6.21
C ALA A 232 -0.29 -5.99 -6.06
N VAL A 233 -0.74 -6.38 -4.88
CA VAL A 233 -1.15 -7.76 -4.61
C VAL A 233 -2.53 -7.84 -4.00
N ALA A 234 -3.24 -8.92 -4.29
CA ALA A 234 -4.52 -9.24 -3.69
C ALA A 234 -4.49 -10.67 -3.12
N VAL A 235 -4.72 -10.80 -1.82
CA VAL A 235 -4.72 -12.10 -1.14
C VAL A 235 -6.15 -12.65 -1.09
N HIS A 236 -6.35 -13.87 -1.59
CA HIS A 236 -7.61 -14.60 -1.45
C HIS A 236 -7.75 -15.15 -0.02
N PRO A 237 -8.64 -14.61 0.83
CA PRO A 237 -8.58 -14.87 2.26
C PRO A 237 -8.73 -16.33 2.69
N PRO A 238 -9.59 -17.16 2.07
CA PRO A 238 -9.72 -18.56 2.49
C PRO A 238 -8.51 -19.45 2.19
N THR A 239 -7.68 -19.10 1.19
CA THR A 239 -6.61 -19.99 0.72
C THR A 239 -5.21 -19.39 0.85
N GLY A 240 -5.09 -18.08 1.10
CA GLY A 240 -3.80 -17.39 1.14
C GLY A 240 -3.14 -17.23 -0.23
N ILE A 241 -3.85 -17.55 -1.32
CA ILE A 241 -3.32 -17.35 -2.67
C ILE A 241 -3.12 -15.85 -2.91
N VAL A 242 -1.96 -15.47 -3.43
CA VAL A 242 -1.62 -14.07 -3.70
C VAL A 242 -1.66 -13.83 -5.21
N TYR A 243 -2.53 -12.95 -5.67
CA TYR A 243 -2.55 -12.46 -7.06
C TYR A 243 -1.65 -11.22 -7.14
N GLN A 244 -0.85 -11.11 -8.20
CA GLN A 244 0.18 -10.07 -8.34
C GLN A 244 0.11 -9.47 -9.75
N THR A 245 0.36 -8.17 -9.85
CA THR A 245 0.49 -7.44 -11.11
C THR A 245 1.93 -7.05 -11.36
N GLU A 246 2.31 -6.97 -12.64
CA GLU A 246 3.62 -6.49 -13.08
C GLU A 246 3.44 -5.21 -13.90
N ASP A 247 4.01 -4.09 -13.46
CA ASP A 247 3.85 -2.79 -14.12
C ASP A 247 4.89 -2.57 -15.23
N VAL A 248 4.73 -3.35 -16.29
CA VAL A 248 5.35 -3.10 -17.59
C VAL A 248 4.33 -3.31 -18.69
N SER A 249 4.53 -2.66 -19.84
CA SER A 249 3.58 -2.64 -20.95
C SER A 249 3.21 -4.03 -21.51
N ASP A 250 4.10 -5.00 -21.36
CA ASP A 250 3.96 -6.40 -21.76
C ASP A 250 4.00 -7.35 -20.55
N GLY A 251 3.73 -6.83 -19.36
CA GLY A 251 3.70 -7.56 -18.10
C GLY A 251 2.54 -8.56 -18.02
N LEU A 252 2.62 -9.46 -17.05
CA LEU A 252 1.63 -10.51 -16.85
C LEU A 252 0.85 -10.33 -15.55
N LEU A 253 -0.27 -11.07 -15.46
CA LEU A 253 -0.98 -11.29 -14.20
C LEU A 253 -0.50 -12.61 -13.60
N TYR A 254 -0.04 -12.56 -12.36
CA TYR A 254 0.50 -13.72 -11.66
C TYR A 254 -0.40 -14.18 -10.52
N ARG A 255 -0.23 -15.45 -10.14
CA ARG A 255 -0.85 -16.06 -8.97
C ARG A 255 0.18 -16.92 -8.26
N PHE A 256 0.48 -16.58 -7.02
CA PHE A 256 1.33 -17.34 -6.12
C PHE A 256 0.50 -18.22 -5.18
N LEU A 257 0.84 -19.49 -5.13
CA LEU A 257 0.21 -20.49 -4.26
C LEU A 257 1.19 -20.81 -3.13
N PRO A 258 1.00 -20.28 -1.91
CA PRO A 258 1.93 -20.54 -0.82
C PRO A 258 1.87 -22.01 -0.38
N ASN A 259 3.01 -22.54 0.07
CA ASN A 259 3.12 -23.87 0.66
C ASN A 259 2.36 -23.97 1.99
N SER A 260 2.20 -22.84 2.70
CA SER A 260 1.53 -22.77 3.99
C SER A 260 0.79 -21.44 4.12
N TYR A 261 -0.46 -21.51 4.58
CA TYR A 261 -1.29 -20.33 4.78
C TYR A 261 -0.64 -19.38 5.80
N GLY A 262 -0.49 -18.11 5.44
CA GLY A 262 0.07 -17.09 6.32
C GLY A 262 1.58 -17.13 6.53
N GLU A 263 2.30 -18.01 5.81
CA GLU A 263 3.75 -18.18 5.96
C GLU A 263 4.41 -18.10 4.57
N LEU A 264 4.35 -16.92 3.95
CA LEU A 264 4.78 -16.71 2.56
C LEU A 264 6.27 -16.99 2.34
N GLU A 265 7.09 -16.77 3.38
CA GLU A 265 8.53 -17.09 3.39
C GLU A 265 8.85 -18.59 3.20
N LYS A 266 7.90 -19.49 3.51
CA LYS A 266 8.05 -20.94 3.27
C LYS A 266 7.97 -21.31 1.78
N GLY A 267 7.83 -20.31 0.91
CA GLY A 267 7.78 -20.46 -0.52
C GLY A 267 6.45 -21.02 -1.02
N GLY A 268 6.42 -21.36 -2.31
CA GLY A 268 5.20 -21.76 -2.99
C GLY A 268 5.42 -21.95 -4.48
N SER A 269 4.33 -21.98 -5.24
CA SER A 269 4.35 -22.06 -6.69
C SER A 269 3.85 -20.77 -7.32
N LEU A 270 4.68 -20.13 -8.15
CA LEU A 270 4.29 -19.00 -8.97
C LEU A 270 3.70 -19.47 -10.29
N GLN A 271 2.58 -18.87 -10.70
CA GLN A 271 1.90 -19.13 -11.95
C GLN A 271 1.64 -17.80 -12.67
N ALA A 272 1.71 -17.80 -13.99
CA ALA A 272 1.26 -16.69 -14.82
C ALA A 272 -0.08 -17.04 -15.50
N LEU A 273 -0.94 -16.04 -15.69
CA LEU A 273 -2.18 -16.18 -16.44
C LEU A 273 -1.85 -16.46 -17.92
N ALA A 274 -2.54 -17.45 -18.50
CA ALA A 274 -2.44 -17.75 -19.92
C ALA A 274 -3.83 -18.05 -20.50
N VAL A 275 -4.07 -17.60 -21.73
CA VAL A 275 -5.28 -17.93 -22.49
C VAL A 275 -5.02 -19.21 -23.28
N ARG A 276 -5.81 -20.25 -23.01
CA ARG A 276 -5.61 -21.55 -23.67
C ARG A 276 -6.02 -21.47 -25.13
N GLY A 277 -5.19 -22.05 -25.99
CA GLY A 277 -5.45 -22.12 -27.43
C GLY A 277 -5.11 -20.85 -28.20
N ASP A 278 -4.63 -19.81 -27.52
CA ASP A 278 -4.29 -18.52 -28.14
C ASP A 278 -2.90 -18.03 -27.66
N PRO A 279 -1.81 -18.54 -28.27
CA PRO A 279 -0.46 -18.09 -27.95
C PRO A 279 -0.31 -16.59 -28.21
N SER A 280 0.29 -15.87 -27.25
CA SER A 280 0.49 -14.42 -27.35
C SER A 280 -0.81 -13.60 -27.43
N PHE A 281 -1.90 -14.10 -26.85
CA PHE A 281 -3.16 -13.36 -26.76
C PHE A 281 -2.95 -11.97 -26.13
N ASP A 282 -3.28 -10.94 -26.90
CA ASP A 282 -3.14 -9.55 -26.50
C ASP A 282 -4.41 -9.08 -25.77
N THR A 283 -4.28 -8.84 -24.46
CA THR A 283 -5.40 -8.38 -23.61
C THR A 283 -5.53 -6.85 -23.59
N ARG A 284 -4.69 -6.11 -24.32
CA ARG A 284 -4.71 -4.63 -24.30
C ARG A 284 -5.98 -4.10 -24.96
N ASN A 285 -6.59 -3.10 -24.34
CA ASN A 285 -7.82 -2.45 -24.82
C ASN A 285 -7.60 -1.02 -25.35
N PHE A 286 -6.35 -0.54 -25.41
CA PHE A 286 -6.00 0.83 -25.84
C PHE A 286 -6.40 1.15 -27.30
N GLY A 287 -6.68 0.13 -28.12
CA GLY A 287 -7.08 0.26 -29.53
C GLY A 287 -8.58 0.27 -29.82
N GLY A 288 -9.44 0.19 -28.80
CA GLY A 288 -10.90 0.33 -28.97
C GLY A 288 -11.61 -0.80 -29.75
N ARG A 289 -11.00 -1.99 -29.87
CA ARG A 289 -11.68 -3.17 -30.45
C ARG A 289 -11.93 -4.20 -29.34
N GLY A 290 -13.10 -4.11 -28.72
CA GLY A 290 -13.72 -5.20 -27.98
C GLY A 290 -14.51 -6.13 -28.89
#